data_AF-A0A932HLN8-F1
#
_entry.id   AF-A0A932HLN8-F1
#
_cell.length_a   1.000
_cell.length_b   1.000
_cell.length_c   1.000
_cell.angle_alpha   90.00
_cell.angle_beta   90.00
_cell.angle_gamma   90.00
#
_symmetry.space_group_name_H-M   'P 1'
#
loop_
_entity.id
_entity.type
_entity.pdbx_description
1 polymer ?
#
loop_
_entity_poly.entity_id
_entity_poly.type
_entity_poly.pdbx_seq_one_letter_code
_entity_poly.pdbx_strand_id
1 'polypeptide(L)'
;MQDPQDDEISLLSKEEAIAEVRTWLEVEKVDPEKIFAASGETTIRYKDLIHHLEQETPDGKLLLFAVSRGRAMKKSRDQEMQALLHIIAQPPRPEKPSES
;
A
#
# COMPACT_ATOMS: atom_id res chain seq x y z
N MET A 1 -5.12 6.40 27.58
CA MET A 1 -4.81 6.98 26.27
C MET A 1 -4.17 5.87 25.48
N GLN A 2 -4.85 5.39 24.44
CA GLN A 2 -4.34 4.34 23.58
C GLN A 2 -3.47 5.06 22.57
N ASP A 3 -2.14 5.03 22.76
CA ASP A 3 -1.21 5.38 21.70
C ASP A 3 -1.64 4.61 20.45
N PRO A 4 -1.91 5.28 19.32
CA PRO A 4 -2.15 4.53 18.09
C PRO A 4 -0.92 3.67 17.92
N GLN A 5 -1.11 2.36 17.77
CA GLN A 5 -0.03 1.48 17.38
C GLN A 5 0.67 2.17 16.22
N ASP A 6 1.88 2.66 16.50
CA ASP A 6 2.86 2.94 15.47
C ASP A 6 3.16 1.54 14.94
N ASP A 7 2.25 1.04 14.09
CA ASP A 7 2.54 -0.07 13.20
C ASP A 7 3.77 0.44 12.48
N GLU A 8 4.94 0.01 12.95
CA GLU A 8 6.22 0.45 12.42
C GLU A 8 6.23 -0.04 10.98
N ILE A 9 5.74 0.82 10.07
CA ILE A 9 5.57 0.47 8.67
C ILE A 9 6.97 0.17 8.20
N SER A 10 7.24 -1.10 7.91
CA SER A 10 8.49 -1.50 7.29
C SER A 10 8.58 -0.77 5.96
N LEU A 11 9.42 0.26 5.93
CA LEU A 11 9.63 1.06 4.75
C LEU A 11 10.19 0.17 3.65
N LEU A 12 9.67 0.35 2.45
CA LEU A 12 10.21 -0.29 1.27
C LEU A 12 11.62 0.18 1.01
N SER A 13 12.42 -0.65 0.34
CA SER A 13 13.63 -0.13 -0.28
C SER A 13 13.24 0.88 -1.39
N LYS A 14 14.21 1.70 -1.78
CA LYS A 14 14.05 2.63 -2.89
C LYS A 14 13.64 1.90 -4.18
N GLU A 15 14.29 0.78 -4.47
CA GLU A 15 14.06 -0.05 -5.64
C GLU A 15 12.65 -0.66 -5.62
N GLU A 16 12.21 -1.16 -4.45
CA GLU A 16 10.85 -1.68 -4.29
C GLU A 16 9.79 -0.60 -4.51
N ALA A 17 9.99 0.61 -3.99
CA ALA A 17 9.06 1.70 -4.19
C ALA A 17 9.03 2.19 -5.64
N ILE A 18 10.19 2.25 -6.30
CA ILE A 18 10.26 2.55 -7.74
C ILE A 18 9.50 1.50 -8.54
N ALA A 19 9.65 0.21 -8.21
CA ALA A 19 8.93 -0.86 -8.88
C ALA A 19 7.41 -0.73 -8.70
N GLU A 20 6.95 -0.48 -7.46
CA GLU A 20 5.52 -0.28 -7.17
C GLU A 20 4.95 0.92 -7.93
N VAL A 21 5.67 2.06 -7.96
CA VAL A 21 5.26 3.24 -8.72
C VAL A 21 5.21 2.95 -10.22
N ARG A 22 6.20 2.24 -10.78
CA ARG A 22 6.20 1.85 -12.19
C ARG A 22 4.97 1.01 -12.54
N THR A 23 4.70 -0.04 -11.76
CA THR A 23 3.53 -0.90 -11.95
C THR A 23 2.23 -0.09 -11.85
N TRP A 24 2.13 0.82 -10.87
CA TRP A 24 0.95 1.66 -10.72
C TRP A 24 0.72 2.58 -11.93
N LEU A 25 1.76 3.25 -12.43
CA LEU A 25 1.67 4.11 -13.61
C LEU A 25 1.25 3.32 -14.86
N GLU A 26 1.75 2.09 -15.01
CA GLU A 26 1.40 1.20 -16.14
C GLU A 26 -0.06 0.75 -16.08
N VAL A 27 -0.55 0.35 -14.90
CA VAL A 27 -1.92 -0.13 -14.69
C VAL A 27 -2.93 1.00 -14.89
N GLU A 28 -2.67 2.17 -14.29
CA GLU A 28 -3.60 3.30 -14.33
C GLU A 28 -3.53 4.09 -15.64
N LYS A 29 -2.50 3.87 -16.46
CA LYS A 29 -2.27 4.58 -17.74
C LYS A 29 -2.39 6.09 -17.59
N VAL A 30 -1.81 6.62 -16.52
CA VAL A 30 -1.88 8.05 -16.22
C VAL A 30 -1.10 8.86 -17.25
N ASP A 31 -1.60 10.05 -17.57
CA ASP A 31 -0.89 11.00 -18.41
C ASP A 31 0.38 11.48 -17.68
N PRO A 32 1.59 11.28 -18.26
CA PRO A 32 2.85 11.69 -17.64
C PRO A 32 2.95 13.19 -17.35
N GLU A 33 2.27 14.04 -18.13
CA GLU A 33 2.30 15.50 -17.96
C GLU A 33 1.32 15.99 -16.91
N LYS A 34 0.40 15.14 -16.46
CA LYS A 34 -0.57 15.50 -15.43
C LYS A 34 0.12 15.76 -14.10
N ILE A 35 -0.43 16.72 -13.35
CA ILE A 35 0.05 17.05 -12.00
C ILE A 35 -0.36 15.93 -11.05
N PHE A 36 0.62 15.38 -10.33
CA PHE A 36 0.40 14.45 -9.23
C PHE A 36 0.15 15.21 -7.92
N ALA A 37 1.01 16.18 -7.61
CA ALA A 37 0.89 17.01 -6.42
C ALA A 37 1.36 18.44 -6.71
N ALA A 38 0.72 19.42 -6.09
CA ALA A 38 1.16 20.80 -6.09
C ALA A 38 1.10 21.34 -4.66
N SER A 39 2.18 21.99 -4.21
CA SER A 39 2.27 22.59 -2.89
C SER A 39 3.07 23.88 -2.97
N GLY A 40 2.43 25.01 -2.67
CA GLY A 40 3.01 26.33 -2.85
C GLY A 40 3.44 26.56 -4.30
N GLU A 41 4.73 26.75 -4.51
CA GLU A 41 5.34 26.98 -5.84
C GLU A 41 5.83 25.68 -6.50
N THR A 42 5.83 24.56 -5.78
CA THR A 42 6.30 23.27 -6.29
C THR A 42 5.17 22.51 -6.95
N THR A 43 5.41 22.06 -8.18
CA THR A 43 4.50 21.17 -8.93
C THR A 43 5.25 19.90 -9.33
N ILE A 44 4.73 18.75 -8.91
CA ILE A 44 5.26 17.42 -9.25
C ILE A 44 4.31 16.77 -10.24
N ARG A 45 4.82 16.36 -11.41
CA ARG A 45 4.05 15.61 -12.39
C ARG A 45 4.26 14.11 -12.23
N TYR A 46 3.38 13.31 -12.82
CA TYR A 46 3.49 11.84 -12.77
C TYR A 46 4.82 11.33 -13.36
N LYS A 47 5.34 11.97 -14.41
CA LYS A 47 6.64 11.60 -15.01
C LYS A 47 7.83 11.82 -14.08
N ASP A 48 7.70 12.72 -13.10
CA ASP A 48 8.81 13.13 -12.24
C ASP A 48 8.96 12.20 -11.00
N LEU A 49 7.93 11.39 -10.71
CA LEU A 49 7.86 10.59 -9.48
C LEU A 49 9.04 9.63 -9.28
N ILE A 50 9.45 8.92 -10.34
CA ILE A 50 10.58 7.99 -10.28
C ILE A 50 11.88 8.75 -10.04
N HIS A 51 12.07 9.89 -10.71
CA HIS A 51 13.27 10.71 -10.55
C HIS A 51 13.41 11.20 -9.11
N HIS A 52 12.30 11.65 -8.50
CA HIS A 52 12.29 12.07 -7.09
C HIS A 52 12.70 10.95 -6.13
N LEU A 53 12.26 9.72 -6.39
CA LEU A 53 12.66 8.53 -5.62
C LEU A 53 14.14 8.20 -5.81
N GLU A 54 14.62 8.16 -7.06
CA GLU A 54 16.01 7.83 -7.40
C GLU A 54 17.01 8.78 -6.71
N GLN A 55 16.70 10.08 -6.74
CA GLN A 55 17.52 11.14 -6.16
C GLN A 55 17.29 11.35 -4.65
N GLU A 56 16.35 10.61 -4.05
CA GLU A 56 16.03 10.70 -2.62
C GLU A 56 15.73 12.15 -2.16
N THR A 57 15.08 12.91 -3.05
CA THR A 57 14.61 14.27 -2.77
C THR A 57 13.64 14.26 -1.57
N PRO A 58 13.40 15.40 -0.89
CA PRO A 58 12.40 15.47 0.18
C PRO A 58 11.03 14.92 -0.25
N ASP A 59 10.57 15.27 -1.46
CA ASP A 59 9.33 14.74 -2.05
C ASP A 59 9.43 13.25 -2.35
N GLY A 60 10.58 12.77 -2.79
CA GLY A 60 10.85 11.33 -2.99
C GLY A 60 10.76 10.53 -1.70
N LYS A 61 11.26 11.07 -0.58
CA LYS A 61 11.15 10.43 0.74
C LYS A 61 9.70 10.38 1.23
N LEU A 62 8.93 11.46 1.00
CA LEU A 62 7.50 11.47 1.28
C LEU A 62 6.74 10.46 0.42
N LEU A 63 7.08 10.37 -0.86
CA LEU A 63 6.52 9.39 -1.78
C LEU A 63 6.86 7.95 -1.35
N LEU A 64 8.11 7.67 -0.97
CA LEU A 64 8.55 6.38 -0.43
C LEU A 64 7.69 5.95 0.76
N PHE A 65 7.48 6.87 1.71
CA PHE A 65 6.64 6.63 2.88
C PHE A 65 5.19 6.33 2.49
N ALA A 66 4.60 7.16 1.61
CA ALA A 66 3.24 7.00 1.15
C ALA A 66 3.02 5.66 0.42
N VAL A 67 3.97 5.26 -0.43
CA VAL A 67 3.93 3.98 -1.16
C VAL A 67 4.09 2.80 -0.20
N SER A 68 5.01 2.88 0.76
CA SER A 68 5.21 1.85 1.78
C SER A 68 3.94 1.61 2.60
N ARG A 69 3.31 2.71 3.05
CA ARG A 69 2.04 2.64 3.77
C ARG A 69 0.92 2.05 2.91
N GLY A 70 0.80 2.50 1.65
CA GLY A 70 -0.19 1.97 0.71
C GLY A 70 -0.06 0.46 0.50
N ARG A 71 1.17 -0.06 0.40
CA ARG A 71 1.43 -1.51 0.27
C ARG A 71 1.05 -2.27 1.54
N ALA A 72 1.40 -1.74 2.72
CA ALA A 72 1.06 -2.36 4.00
C ALA A 72 -0.47 -2.48 4.18
N MET A 73 -1.20 -1.41 3.87
CA MET A 73 -2.66 -1.40 3.95
C MET A 73 -3.33 -2.38 2.97
N LYS A 74 -2.82 -2.48 1.73
CA LYS A 74 -3.30 -3.48 0.76
C LYS A 74 -3.10 -4.91 1.29
N LYS A 75 -1.90 -5.24 1.80
CA LYS A 75 -1.59 -6.56 2.37
C LYS A 75 -2.49 -6.93 3.54
N SER A 76 -2.71 -6.00 4.48
CA SER A 76 -3.58 -6.21 5.63
C SER A 76 -5.01 -6.53 5.19
N ARG A 77 -5.57 -5.76 4.25
CA ARG A 77 -6.90 -6.01 3.69
C ARG A 77 -7.00 -7.37 2.99
N ASP A 78 -5.98 -7.75 2.22
CA ASP A 78 -5.99 -9.04 1.52
C ASP A 78 -5.92 -10.22 2.52
N GLN A 79 -5.17 -10.07 3.62
CA GLN A 79 -5.11 -11.05 4.70
C GLN A 79 -6.45 -11.19 5.44
N GLU A 80 -7.10 -10.07 5.76
CA GLU A 80 -8.44 -10.07 6.37
C GLU A 80 -9.47 -10.75 5.46
N MET A 81 -9.45 -10.44 4.17
CA MET A 81 -10.32 -11.08 3.19
C MET A 81 -10.06 -12.59 3.10
N GLN A 82 -8.81 -13.04 3.10
CA GLN A 82 -8.48 -14.47 3.13
C GLN A 82 -8.97 -15.15 4.41
N ALA A 83 -8.83 -14.50 5.57
CA ALA A 83 -9.32 -15.03 6.84
C ALA A 83 -10.85 -15.21 6.82
N LEU A 84 -11.58 -14.23 6.27
CA LEU A 84 -13.04 -14.33 6.10
C LEU A 84 -13.42 -15.46 5.14
N LEU A 85 -12.74 -15.60 4.01
CA LEU A 85 -12.98 -16.71 3.07
C LEU A 85 -12.75 -18.07 3.73
N HIS A 86 -11.72 -18.20 4.58
CA HIS A 86 -11.46 -19.43 5.31
C HIS A 86 -12.57 -19.78 6.31
N ILE A 87 -13.13 -18.78 7.01
CA ILE A 87 -14.27 -18.98 7.93
C ILE A 87 -15.51 -19.47 7.18
N ILE A 88 -15.84 -18.86 6.04
CA ILE A 88 -17.03 -19.22 5.24
C ILE A 88 -16.88 -20.61 4.60
N ALA A 89 -15.65 -21.00 4.23
CA ALA A 89 -15.38 -22.28 3.60
C ALA A 89 -15.31 -23.47 4.59
N GLN A 90 -15.36 -23.23 5.90
CA GLN A 90 -15.41 -24.33 6.88
C GLN A 90 -16.82 -24.95 6.90
N PRO A 91 -16.97 -26.26 6.64
CA PRO A 91 -18.25 -26.93 6.81
C PRO A 91 -18.64 -26.91 8.29
N PRO A 92 -19.95 -26.81 8.63
CA PRO A 92 -20.39 -26.84 10.01
C PRO A 92 -19.91 -28.14 10.67
N ARG A 93 -19.26 -28.02 11.84
CA ARG A 93 -18.88 -29.20 12.63
C ARG A 93 -20.16 -29.97 12.96
N PRO A 94 -20.23 -31.28 12.69
CA PRO A 94 -21.38 -32.06 13.13
C PRO A 94 -21.42 -32.04 14.66
N GLU A 95 -22.46 -31.43 15.22
CA GLU A 95 -22.82 -31.63 16.63
C GLU A 95 -23.05 -33.13 16.81
N LYS A 96 -22.18 -33.78 17.60
CA LYS A 96 -22.46 -35.14 18.05
C LYS A 96 -23.69 -35.07 18.95
N PRO A 97 -24.70 -35.95 18.77
CA PRO A 97 -25.80 -36.02 19.72
C PRO A 97 -25.22 -36.37 21.09
N SER A 98 -25.53 -35.57 22.11
CA SER A 98 -25.36 -35.97 23.50
C SER A 98 -26.23 -37.20 23.75
N GLU A 99 -25.61 -38.37 23.76
CA GLU A 99 -26.26 -39.59 24.22
C GLU A 99 -26.41 -39.52 25.74
N SER A 100 -27.62 -39.86 26.19
CA SER A 100 -28.16 -39.72 27.55
C SER A 100 -27.66 -40.79 28.52
#